data_AF-A0A7L3KZE8-F1
#
_entry.id   AF-A0A7L3KZE8-F1
#
_cell.length_a   1.000
_cell.length_b   1.000
_cell.length_c   1.000
_cell.angle_alpha   90.00
_cell.angle_beta   90.00
_cell.angle_gamma   90.00
#
_symmetry.space_group_name_H-M   'P 1'
#
loop_
_entity.id
_entity.type
_entity.pdbx_description
1 polymer ?
#
loop_
_entity_poly.entity_id
_entity_poly.type
_entity_poly.pdbx_seq_one_letter_code
_entity_poly.pdbx_strand_id
1 'polypeptide(L)'
;SMAAPLEQALGVIVTSFHKYSGNEGDKYKLNKAELKELLQKELPSFSSQTSEANLQQLMSHLDCNSDNQVDFQEYVTFLACMAMMCNDFFQDLPDKMPRRK
;
A
#
# COMPACT_ATOMS: atom_id res chain seq x y z
N SER A 1 -28.55 8.79 0.50
CA SER A 1 -27.64 9.94 0.40
C SER A 1 -26.41 9.52 -0.38
N MET A 2 -25.72 10.43 -1.08
CA MET A 2 -24.39 10.11 -1.58
C MET A 2 -23.44 9.95 -0.39
N ALA A 3 -22.56 8.95 -0.45
CA ALA A 3 -21.55 8.70 0.58
C ALA A 3 -20.64 9.93 0.74
N ALA A 4 -20.15 10.18 1.95
CA ALA A 4 -19.18 11.24 2.19
C ALA A 4 -17.86 10.97 1.44
N PRO A 5 -17.06 11.99 1.08
CA PRO A 5 -15.81 11.79 0.35
C PRO A 5 -14.85 10.78 0.99
N LEU A 6 -14.78 10.74 2.33
CA LEU A 6 -13.94 9.78 3.05
C LEU A 6 -14.45 8.34 2.93
N GLU A 7 -15.76 8.13 2.98
CA GLU A 7 -16.37 6.81 2.77
C GLU A 7 -16.13 6.31 1.34
N GLN A 8 -16.20 7.23 0.36
CA GLN A 8 -15.85 6.93 -1.02
C GLN A 8 -14.37 6.55 -1.16
N ALA A 9 -13.46 7.27 -0.51
CA ALA A 9 -12.03 6.95 -0.52
C ALA A 9 -11.73 5.57 0.11
N LEU A 10 -12.38 5.23 1.22
CA LEU A 10 -12.29 3.88 1.81
C LEU A 10 -12.81 2.81 0.82
N GLY A 11 -13.92 3.09 0.14
CA GLY A 11 -14.43 2.23 -0.93
C GLY A 11 -13.40 2.02 -2.04
N VAL A 12 -12.75 3.09 -2.51
CA VAL A 12 -11.69 3.02 -3.53
C VAL A 12 -10.53 2.15 -3.04
N ILE A 13 -10.02 2.35 -1.82
CA ILE A 13 -8.93 1.55 -1.24
C ILE A 13 -9.27 0.05 -1.27
N VAL A 14 -10.46 -0.31 -0.80
CA VAL A 14 -10.92 -1.72 -0.76
C VAL A 14 -11.06 -2.29 -2.17
N THR A 15 -11.73 -1.57 -3.08
CA THR A 15 -11.95 -2.05 -4.44
C THR A 15 -10.67 -2.14 -5.26
N SER A 16 -9.71 -1.23 -5.05
CA SER A 16 -8.41 -1.28 -5.70
C SER A 16 -7.61 -2.49 -5.24
N PHE A 17 -7.59 -2.81 -3.95
CA PHE A 17 -6.93 -4.05 -3.48
C PHE A 17 -7.53 -5.29 -4.17
N HIS A 18 -8.85 -5.43 -4.13
CA HIS A 18 -9.54 -6.59 -4.70
C HIS A 18 -9.48 -6.68 -6.22
N LYS A 19 -9.22 -5.57 -6.92
CA LYS A 19 -9.00 -5.56 -8.36
C LYS A 19 -7.73 -6.31 -8.77
N TYR A 20 -6.71 -6.35 -7.90
CA TYR A 20 -5.44 -7.00 -8.19
C TYR A 20 -5.23 -8.29 -7.38
N SER A 21 -5.76 -8.39 -6.16
CA SER A 21 -5.63 -9.60 -5.34
C SER A 21 -6.44 -10.76 -5.91
N GLY A 22 -5.85 -11.95 -6.00
CA GLY A 22 -6.56 -13.15 -6.43
C GLY A 22 -6.69 -13.32 -7.94
N ASN A 23 -5.93 -12.54 -8.71
CA ASN A 23 -5.68 -12.88 -10.11
C ASN A 23 -4.89 -14.20 -10.16
N GLU A 24 -3.98 -14.41 -9.21
CA GLU A 24 -3.24 -15.66 -9.04
C GLU A 24 -3.03 -16.02 -7.55
N GLY A 25 -3.41 -17.24 -7.15
CA GLY A 25 -3.15 -17.75 -5.80
C GLY A 25 -4.21 -17.38 -4.77
N ASP A 26 -3.82 -16.72 -3.66
CA ASP A 26 -4.71 -16.37 -2.55
C ASP A 26 -5.47 -15.07 -2.84
N LYS A 27 -6.80 -15.16 -2.98
CA LYS A 27 -7.65 -14.00 -3.28
C LYS A 27 -7.73 -12.93 -2.19
N TYR A 28 -7.17 -13.20 -1.02
CA TYR A 28 -7.15 -12.24 0.08
C TYR A 28 -5.80 -11.54 0.23
N LYS A 29 -4.84 -11.82 -0.66
CA LYS A 29 -3.48 -11.29 -0.61
C LYS A 29 -2.99 -10.89 -2.00
N LEU A 30 -1.98 -10.03 -2.03
CA LEU A 30 -1.26 -9.67 -3.24
C LEU A 30 0.06 -10.44 -3.28
N ASN A 31 0.29 -11.17 -4.35
CA ASN A 31 1.63 -11.65 -4.65
C ASN A 31 2.50 -10.52 -5.24
N LYS A 32 3.79 -10.81 -5.49
CA LYS A 32 4.74 -9.81 -6.01
C LYS A 32 4.30 -9.19 -7.34
N ALA A 33 3.75 -9.99 -8.26
CA ALA A 33 3.34 -9.53 -9.58
C ALA A 33 2.08 -8.65 -9.49
N GLU A 34 1.10 -9.06 -8.68
CA GLU A 34 -0.12 -8.29 -8.42
C GLU A 34 0.19 -6.95 -7.73
N LEU A 35 1.08 -6.95 -6.73
CA LEU A 35 1.56 -5.72 -6.09
C LEU A 35 2.24 -4.79 -7.10
N LYS A 36 3.08 -5.32 -7.98
CA LYS A 36 3.73 -4.54 -9.04
C LYS A 36 2.72 -3.87 -9.95
N GLU A 37 1.71 -4.62 -10.39
CA GLU A 37 0.68 -4.10 -11.28
C GLU A 37 -0.14 -3.01 -10.58
N LEU A 38 -0.55 -3.24 -9.34
CA LEU A 38 -1.26 -2.24 -8.52
C LEU A 38 -0.46 -0.93 -8.44
N LEU A 39 0.82 -1.00 -8.10
CA LEU A 39 1.68 0.18 -8.00
C LEU A 39 1.79 0.93 -9.33
N GLN A 40 1.94 0.20 -10.43
CA GLN A 40 2.08 0.81 -11.76
C GLN A 40 0.78 1.48 -12.26
N LYS A 41 -0.37 0.92 -11.92
CA LYS A 41 -1.67 1.38 -12.44
C LYS A 41 -2.35 2.40 -11.55
N GLU A 42 -2.31 2.19 -10.24
CA GLU A 42 -3.02 3.04 -9.27
C GLU A 42 -2.10 4.10 -8.65
N LEU A 43 -0.78 3.88 -8.65
CA LEU A 43 0.22 4.78 -8.04
C LEU A 43 1.40 5.11 -8.99
N PRO A 44 1.13 5.55 -10.24
CA PRO A 44 2.16 5.69 -11.29
C PRO A 44 3.30 6.66 -10.95
N SER A 45 3.03 7.69 -10.14
CA SER A 45 4.06 8.61 -9.66
C SER A 45 5.13 7.90 -8.82
N PHE A 46 4.75 6.85 -8.09
CA PHE A 46 5.66 6.05 -7.27
C PHE A 46 6.31 4.90 -8.06
N SER A 47 5.63 4.37 -9.08
CA SER A 47 6.13 3.22 -9.84
C SER A 47 7.25 3.55 -10.81
N SER A 48 7.41 4.83 -11.20
CA SER A 48 8.40 5.28 -12.20
C SER A 48 9.87 4.98 -11.81
N GLN A 49 10.12 4.62 -10.55
CA GLN A 49 11.46 4.34 -10.00
C GLN A 49 11.59 2.93 -9.41
N THR A 50 10.58 2.07 -9.54
CA THR A 50 10.58 0.76 -8.89
C THR A 50 11.29 -0.29 -9.75
N SER A 51 12.59 -0.47 -9.51
CA SER A 51 13.35 -1.62 -10.01
C SER A 51 12.85 -2.93 -9.38
N GLU A 52 13.18 -4.09 -9.95
CA GLU A 52 12.87 -5.40 -9.35
C GLU A 52 13.44 -5.55 -7.93
N ALA A 53 14.61 -4.96 -7.66
CA ALA A 53 15.22 -4.94 -6.34
C ALA A 53 14.43 -4.06 -5.36
N ASN A 54 14.01 -2.86 -5.80
CA ASN A 54 13.20 -1.96 -4.98
C ASN A 54 11.81 -2.56 -4.69
N LEU A 55 11.22 -3.25 -5.66
CA LEU A 55 9.95 -3.96 -5.48
C LEU A 55 10.11 -5.11 -4.47
N GLN A 56 11.18 -5.89 -4.58
CA GLN A 56 11.46 -6.97 -3.64
C GLN A 56 11.65 -6.42 -2.22
N GLN A 57 12.42 -5.33 -2.09
CA GLN A 57 12.64 -4.69 -0.80
C GLN A 57 11.34 -4.13 -0.23
N LEU A 58 10.52 -3.47 -1.04
CA LEU A 58 9.20 -2.99 -0.63
C LEU A 58 8.33 -4.15 -0.14
N MET A 59 8.24 -5.22 -0.91
CA MET A 59 7.48 -6.40 -0.52
C MET A 59 7.96 -6.98 0.82
N SER A 60 9.26 -7.10 1.03
CA SER A 60 9.81 -7.54 2.32
C SER A 60 9.56 -6.56 3.48
N HIS A 61 9.32 -5.28 3.22
CA HIS A 61 8.91 -4.32 4.23
C HIS A 61 7.41 -4.39 4.55
N LEU A 62 6.59 -4.80 3.58
CA LEU A 62 5.14 -4.93 3.75
C LEU A 62 4.75 -6.27 4.37
N ASP A 63 5.37 -7.35 3.92
CA ASP A 63 5.16 -8.74 4.38
C ASP A 63 5.69 -8.94 5.80
N CYS A 64 4.92 -8.46 6.78
CA CYS A 64 5.23 -8.50 8.20
C CYS A 64 5.03 -9.90 8.78
N ASN A 65 4.13 -10.70 8.18
CA ASN A 65 3.84 -12.06 8.61
C ASN A 65 4.78 -13.11 7.95
N SER A 66 5.61 -12.69 6.99
CA SER A 66 6.63 -13.49 6.28
C SER A 66 6.06 -14.66 5.45
N ASP A 67 4.90 -14.46 4.82
CA ASP A 67 4.26 -15.46 3.97
C ASP A 67 4.52 -15.26 2.46
N ASN A 68 5.35 -14.27 2.11
CA ASN A 68 5.68 -13.84 0.75
C ASN A 68 4.48 -13.32 -0.04
N GLN A 69 3.49 -12.75 0.65
CA GLN A 69 2.36 -12.04 0.06
C GLN A 69 2.06 -10.79 0.92
N VAL A 70 1.16 -9.94 0.42
CA VAL A 70 0.73 -8.73 1.13
C VAL A 70 -0.76 -8.82 1.39
N ASP A 71 -1.15 -8.97 2.63
CA ASP A 71 -2.56 -8.96 3.03
C ASP A 71 -3.15 -7.54 3.05
N PHE A 72 -4.46 -7.44 3.30
CA PHE A 72 -5.13 -6.14 3.30
C PHE A 72 -4.62 -5.20 4.41
N GLN A 73 -4.23 -5.73 5.58
CA GLN A 73 -3.72 -4.92 6.68
C GLN A 73 -2.35 -4.32 6.33
N GLU A 74 -1.47 -5.12 5.73
CA GLU A 74 -0.16 -4.69 5.27
C GLU A 74 -0.29 -3.64 4.15
N TYR A 75 -1.22 -3.86 3.22
CA TYR A 75 -1.56 -2.90 2.17
C TYR A 75 -2.06 -1.55 2.70
N VAL A 76 -3.00 -1.52 3.67
CA VAL A 76 -3.48 -0.23 4.20
C VAL A 76 -2.43 0.48 5.06
N THR A 77 -1.54 -0.28 5.71
CA THR A 77 -0.39 0.28 6.43
C THR A 77 0.56 0.98 5.47
N PHE A 78 0.83 0.39 4.30
CA PHE A 78 1.59 1.03 3.22
C PHE A 78 0.95 2.34 2.77
N LEU A 79 -0.35 2.35 2.48
CA LEU A 79 -1.06 3.56 2.05
C LEU A 79 -1.02 4.65 3.12
N ALA A 80 -1.12 4.29 4.40
CA ALA A 80 -0.99 5.23 5.50
C ALA A 80 0.42 5.87 5.52
N CYS A 81 1.47 5.07 5.32
CA CYS A 81 2.85 5.56 5.18
C CYS A 81 3.00 6.53 4.00
N MET A 82 2.44 6.19 2.84
CA MET A 82 2.46 7.07 1.66
C MET A 82 1.72 8.37 1.92
N ALA A 83 0.54 8.31 2.54
CA ALA A 83 -0.24 9.49 2.89
C ALA A 83 0.55 10.42 3.83
N MET A 84 1.29 9.86 4.80
CA MET A 84 2.19 10.64 5.66
C MET A 84 3.34 11.30 4.87
N MET A 85 3.91 10.61 3.88
CA MET A 85 4.96 11.16 3.02
C MET A 85 4.47 12.28 2.09
N CYS A 86 3.23 12.18 1.59
CA CYS A 86 2.60 13.21 0.75
C CYS A 86 2.02 14.38 1.55
N ASN A 87 1.90 14.23 2.86
CA ASN A 87 1.35 15.25 3.73
C ASN A 87 2.46 16.17 4.23
N ASP A 88 2.80 17.16 3.41
CA ASP A 88 3.83 18.18 3.72
C ASP A 88 3.59 18.91 5.05
N PHE A 89 2.35 18.89 5.55
CA PHE A 89 1.95 19.42 6.86
C PHE A 89 2.71 18.80 8.06
N PHE A 90 3.31 17.61 7.91
CA PHE A 90 4.10 16.96 8.96
C PHE A 90 5.61 16.97 8.72
N GLN A 91 6.12 17.65 7.68
CA GLN A 91 7.57 17.70 7.39
C GLN A 91 8.37 18.39 8.52
N ASP A 92 7.72 19.28 9.30
CA ASP A 92 8.32 20.01 10.41
C ASP A 92 8.01 19.41 11.80
N LEU A 93 7.37 18.24 11.89
CA LEU A 93 7.14 17.59 13.18
C LEU A 93 8.49 17.10 13.74
N PRO A 94 8.94 17.57 14.92
CA PRO A 94 10.11 16.99 15.56
C PRO A 94 9.86 15.49 15.81
N ASP A 95 10.90 14.68 15.61
CA ASP A 95 10.95 13.21 15.69
C ASP A 95 10.64 12.68 17.11
N LYS A 96 9.45 13.02 17.63
CA LYS A 96 8.97 12.75 18.99
C LYS A 96 7.69 11.93 19.01
N MET A 97 7.48 11.08 18.01
CA MET A 97 6.61 9.94 18.21
C MET A 97 7.46 8.70 18.46
N PRO A 98 7.54 8.19 19.70
CA PRO A 98 8.16 6.90 19.96
C PRO A 98 7.35 5.85 19.22
N ARG A 99 7.84 5.41 18.06
CA ARG A 99 7.36 4.17 17.44
C ARG A 99 7.73 3.06 18.39
N ARG A 100 6.76 2.59 19.18
CA ARG A 100 6.96 1.43 20.04
C ARG A 100 7.30 0.26 19.11
N LYS A 101 8.50 -0.29 19.32
CA LYS A 101 8.90 -1.60 18.79
C LYS A 101 7.98 -2.67 19.35
#